data_AF-A0A5N5STD7-F1
#
_entry.id   AF-A0A5N5STD7-F1
#
_cell.length_a   1.000
_cell.length_b   1.000
_cell.length_c   1.000
_cell.angle_alpha   90.00
_cell.angle_beta   90.00
_cell.angle_gamma   90.00
#
_symmetry.space_group_name_H-M   'P 1'
#
loop_
_entity.id
_entity.type
_entity.pdbx_description
1 polymer ?
#
loop_
_entity_poly.entity_id
_entity_poly.type
_entity_poly.pdbx_seq_one_letter_code
_entity_poly.pdbx_strand_id
1 'polypeptide(L)'
;MARNGLNVILISRTPYKLQNVASEITSKYKVETKIIDVDFTKSDIYDRIAKELSNLEIGVLINNVGMSYDSPKYFTEVTEKLISDLVSCNIISLTMMTKICVERMQKRKKGLILNVSSLSSLIPAPFLTVYGATKAYVVSFSKSLALEMRGSGVTVQCVTPGFVVSNMSGIKKPSIMTPTPTAYVRSSLKTAGIEESTGGYYMHKLQIMFIELGYRYFFGSWISHVVYNQLNAVRLKAVRKKEREAKSQ
;
A
#
# COMPACT_ATOMS: atom_id res chain seq x y z
N MET A 1 -8.25 5.26 13.58
CA MET A 1 -8.94 6.48 13.12
C MET A 1 -10.29 6.63 13.79
N ALA A 2 -11.32 5.83 13.46
CA ALA A 2 -12.65 5.94 14.08
C ALA A 2 -12.65 5.89 15.62
N ARG A 3 -11.89 4.97 16.23
CA ARG A 3 -11.71 4.92 17.69
C ARG A 3 -11.19 6.23 18.31
N ASN A 4 -10.47 7.05 17.53
CA ASN A 4 -9.96 8.35 17.96
C ASN A 4 -10.90 9.50 17.58
N GLY A 5 -12.17 9.22 17.25
CA GLY A 5 -13.19 10.24 16.94
C GLY A 5 -13.16 10.80 15.52
N LEU A 6 -12.34 10.25 14.61
CA LEU A 6 -12.31 10.70 13.22
C LEU A 6 -13.45 10.07 12.42
N ASN A 7 -14.21 10.90 11.70
CA ASN A 7 -15.09 10.46 10.62
C ASN A 7 -14.27 9.75 9.52
N VAL A 8 -14.86 8.75 8.86
CA VAL A 8 -14.13 7.88 7.93
C VAL A 8 -14.77 7.87 6.56
N ILE A 9 -14.00 8.30 5.55
CA ILE A 9 -14.37 8.14 4.15
C ILE A 9 -13.72 6.87 3.63
N LEU A 10 -14.53 5.93 3.14
CA LEU A 10 -14.09 4.65 2.58
C LEU A 10 -14.20 4.71 1.05
N ILE A 11 -13.07 4.59 0.37
CA ILE A 11 -12.98 4.68 -1.09
C ILE A 11 -12.46 3.36 -1.65
N SER A 12 -13.30 2.60 -2.37
CA SER A 12 -12.90 1.32 -2.98
C SER A 12 -13.93 0.85 -4.02
N ARG A 13 -13.76 -0.37 -4.55
CA ARG A 13 -14.49 -0.89 -5.71
C ARG A 13 -15.72 -1.73 -5.41
N THR A 14 -15.91 -2.13 -4.17
CA THR A 14 -16.93 -3.14 -3.82
C THR A 14 -17.96 -2.53 -2.86
N PRO A 15 -19.09 -1.99 -3.37
CA PRO A 15 -20.07 -1.25 -2.59
C PRO A 15 -20.56 -2.01 -1.35
N TYR A 16 -20.95 -3.28 -1.50
CA TYR A 16 -21.45 -4.08 -0.38
C TYR A 16 -20.41 -4.26 0.74
N LYS A 17 -19.14 -4.49 0.41
CA LYS A 17 -18.07 -4.59 1.41
C LYS A 17 -17.84 -3.25 2.10
N LEU A 18 -17.92 -2.14 1.37
CA LEU A 18 -17.80 -0.80 1.93
C LEU A 18 -18.95 -0.50 2.89
N GLN A 19 -20.19 -0.84 2.52
CA GLN A 19 -21.37 -0.67 3.37
C GLN A 19 -21.25 -1.47 4.67
N ASN A 20 -20.82 -2.73 4.60
CA ASN A 20 -20.62 -3.54 5.81
C ASN A 20 -19.60 -2.92 6.77
N VAL A 21 -18.45 -2.47 6.24
CA VAL A 21 -17.40 -1.82 7.06
C VAL A 21 -17.87 -0.46 7.59
N ALA A 22 -18.58 0.33 6.79
CA ALA A 22 -19.15 1.61 7.21
C ALA A 22 -20.13 1.44 8.38
N SER A 23 -21.03 0.45 8.28
CA SER A 23 -21.99 0.11 9.33
C SER A 23 -21.29 -0.38 10.60
N GLU A 24 -20.26 -1.23 10.49
CA GLU A 24 -19.45 -1.67 11.63
C GLU A 24 -18.77 -0.48 12.33
N ILE A 25 -18.17 0.44 11.55
CA ILE A 25 -17.49 1.62 12.10
C ILE A 25 -18.48 2.54 12.82
N THR A 26 -19.61 2.84 12.17
CA THR A 26 -20.63 3.76 12.69
C THR A 26 -21.25 3.21 13.98
N SER A 27 -21.64 1.93 13.98
CA SER A 27 -22.24 1.28 15.14
C SER A 27 -21.29 1.20 16.34
N LYS A 28 -20.00 0.93 16.10
CA LYS A 28 -19.02 0.71 17.17
C LYS A 28 -18.41 1.97 17.75
N TYR A 29 -18.23 3.01 16.93
CA TYR A 29 -17.45 4.19 17.32
C TYR A 29 -18.26 5.49 17.30
N LYS A 30 -19.53 5.48 16.86
CA LYS A 30 -20.42 6.65 16.81
C LYS A 30 -19.82 7.83 16.02
N VAL A 31 -19.09 7.52 14.94
CA VAL A 31 -18.56 8.50 13.98
C VAL A 31 -19.31 8.39 12.67
N GLU A 32 -19.26 9.44 11.85
CA GLU A 32 -19.85 9.41 10.52
C GLU A 32 -18.97 8.66 9.52
N THR A 33 -19.61 8.02 8.55
CA THR A 33 -18.94 7.37 7.44
C THR A 33 -19.49 7.84 6.10
N LYS A 34 -18.61 7.99 5.10
CA LYS A 34 -18.98 8.26 3.71
C LYS A 34 -18.34 7.21 2.82
N ILE A 35 -19.08 6.73 1.82
CA ILE A 35 -18.59 5.75 0.85
C ILE A 35 -18.45 6.45 -0.49
N ILE A 36 -17.32 6.22 -1.18
CA ILE A 36 -17.13 6.58 -2.58
C ILE A 36 -16.70 5.33 -3.33
N ASP A 37 -17.58 4.81 -4.18
CA ASP A 37 -17.35 3.59 -4.93
C ASP A 37 -16.68 3.90 -6.29
N VAL A 38 -15.41 3.54 -6.42
CA VAL A 38 -14.60 3.82 -7.62
C VAL A 38 -13.55 2.74 -7.84
N ASP A 39 -13.19 2.54 -9.11
CA ASP A 39 -12.08 1.67 -9.54
C ASP A 39 -10.83 2.47 -9.88
N PHE A 40 -9.83 2.36 -9.01
CA PHE A 40 -8.53 3.03 -9.18
C PHE A 40 -7.69 2.50 -10.36
N THR A 41 -8.16 1.52 -11.13
CA THR A 41 -7.59 1.19 -12.44
C THR A 41 -8.07 2.14 -13.54
N LYS A 42 -9.11 2.95 -13.28
CA LYS A 42 -9.69 3.93 -14.20
C LYS A 42 -9.14 5.34 -13.94
N SER A 43 -9.10 6.17 -14.99
CA SER A 43 -8.54 7.52 -14.96
C SER A 43 -9.60 8.62 -14.80
N ASP A 44 -10.85 8.36 -15.17
CA ASP A 44 -11.97 9.29 -15.20
C ASP A 44 -12.68 9.48 -13.84
N ILE A 45 -12.10 8.96 -12.76
CA ILE A 45 -12.73 8.93 -11.43
C ILE A 45 -12.37 10.12 -10.55
N TYR A 46 -11.25 10.80 -10.81
CA TYR A 46 -10.65 11.74 -9.85
C TYR A 46 -11.43 13.05 -9.71
N ASP A 47 -12.08 13.52 -10.79
CA ASP A 47 -12.93 14.71 -10.74
C ASP A 47 -14.17 14.49 -9.87
N ARG A 48 -14.79 13.30 -10.00
CA ARG A 48 -15.89 12.87 -9.11
C ARG A 48 -15.43 12.84 -7.67
N ILE A 49 -14.28 12.21 -7.38
CA ILE A 49 -13.74 12.14 -6.02
C ILE A 49 -13.49 13.56 -5.47
N ALA A 50 -12.82 14.43 -6.23
CA ALA A 50 -12.51 15.78 -5.80
C ALA A 50 -13.78 16.58 -5.47
N LYS A 51 -14.82 16.47 -6.30
CA LYS A 51 -16.13 17.08 -6.07
C LYS A 51 -16.78 16.54 -4.80
N GLU A 52 -16.75 15.23 -4.58
CA GLU A 52 -17.35 14.61 -3.40
C GLU A 52 -16.61 14.94 -2.08
N LEU A 53 -15.32 15.30 -2.16
CA LEU A 53 -14.51 15.74 -1.03
C LEU A 53 -14.48 17.27 -0.88
N SER A 54 -15.12 18.04 -1.77
CA SER A 54 -14.96 19.49 -1.83
C SER A 54 -15.44 20.21 -0.56
N ASN A 55 -16.42 19.69 0.16
CA ASN A 55 -16.97 20.34 1.35
C ASN A 55 -16.51 19.69 2.67
N LEU A 56 -15.53 18.78 2.60
CA LEU A 56 -15.05 18.03 3.76
C LEU A 56 -13.63 18.45 4.13
N GLU A 57 -13.36 18.55 5.42
CA GLU A 57 -12.00 18.72 5.92
C GLU A 57 -11.28 17.37 6.01
N ILE A 58 -10.39 17.10 5.05
CA ILE A 58 -9.61 15.85 5.03
C ILE A 58 -8.35 16.01 5.87
N GLY A 59 -8.42 15.66 7.16
CA GLY A 59 -7.29 15.74 8.08
C GLY A 59 -6.22 14.66 7.87
N VAL A 60 -6.62 13.46 7.44
CA VAL A 60 -5.72 12.32 7.23
C VAL A 60 -6.03 11.65 5.90
N LEU A 61 -5.02 11.48 5.05
CA LEU A 61 -5.08 10.66 3.84
C LEU A 61 -4.24 9.39 4.05
N ILE A 62 -4.83 8.23 3.78
CA ILE A 62 -4.12 6.95 3.79
C ILE A 62 -4.16 6.36 2.38
N ASN A 63 -3.07 6.52 1.63
CA ASN A 63 -2.89 5.88 0.34
C ASN A 63 -2.51 4.40 0.54
N ASN A 64 -3.50 3.60 0.94
CA ASN A 64 -3.37 2.16 1.18
C ASN A 64 -3.76 1.30 -0.03
N VAL A 65 -4.60 1.82 -0.93
CA VAL A 65 -5.04 1.08 -2.11
C VAL A 65 -3.83 0.61 -2.90
N GLY A 66 -3.87 -0.65 -3.32
CA GLY A 66 -2.86 -1.21 -4.19
C GLY A 66 -3.27 -2.57 -4.74
N MET A 67 -2.63 -2.92 -5.84
CA MET A 67 -2.81 -4.17 -6.56
C MET A 67 -1.45 -4.87 -6.70
N SER A 68 -1.48 -6.19 -6.71
CA SER A 68 -0.35 -7.06 -7.04
C SER A 68 -0.79 -8.08 -8.09
N TYR A 69 0.12 -8.97 -8.47
CA TYR A 69 -0.13 -10.03 -9.43
C TYR A 69 -1.05 -11.10 -8.82
N ASP A 70 -1.80 -11.81 -9.67
CA ASP A 70 -2.53 -13.03 -9.27
C ASP A 70 -1.57 -14.17 -8.88
N SER A 71 -0.41 -14.23 -9.55
CA SER A 71 0.71 -15.10 -9.24
C SER A 71 2.00 -14.48 -9.77
N PRO A 72 3.18 -14.76 -9.19
CA PRO A 72 4.44 -14.34 -9.78
C PRO A 72 4.57 -14.87 -11.21
N LYS A 73 5.07 -14.06 -12.16
CA LYS A 73 5.17 -14.37 -13.60
C LYS A 73 6.40 -13.71 -14.19
N TYR A 74 7.02 -14.30 -15.21
CA TYR A 74 8.04 -13.57 -15.98
C TYR A 74 7.43 -12.31 -16.59
N PHE A 75 8.24 -11.26 -16.76
CA PHE A 75 7.76 -10.00 -17.33
C PHE A 75 7.14 -10.19 -18.72
N THR A 76 7.70 -11.09 -19.53
CA THR A 76 7.20 -11.46 -20.86
C THR A 76 5.81 -12.13 -20.84
N GLU A 77 5.35 -12.62 -19.69
CA GLU A 77 4.03 -13.24 -19.51
C GLU A 77 3.00 -12.25 -18.95
N VAL A 78 3.39 -11.01 -18.66
CA VAL A 78 2.53 -9.99 -18.07
C VAL A 78 1.78 -9.26 -19.18
N THR A 79 0.44 -9.28 -19.11
CA THR A 79 -0.39 -8.60 -20.11
C THR A 79 -0.31 -7.08 -19.95
N GLU A 80 -0.39 -6.36 -21.07
CA GLU A 80 -0.43 -4.89 -21.07
C GLU A 80 -1.52 -4.34 -20.14
N LYS A 81 -2.69 -4.98 -20.14
CA LYS A 81 -3.78 -4.63 -19.22
C LYS A 81 -3.35 -4.71 -17.76
N LEU A 82 -2.68 -5.78 -17.34
CA LEU A 82 -2.23 -5.92 -15.95
C LEU A 82 -1.14 -4.88 -15.61
N ILE A 83 -0.25 -4.56 -16.57
CA ILE A 83 0.75 -3.49 -16.41
C ILE A 83 0.03 -2.15 -16.18
N SER A 84 -0.90 -1.79 -17.05
CA SER A 84 -1.68 -0.55 -16.96
C SER A 84 -2.47 -0.49 -15.64
N ASP A 85 -3.16 -1.56 -15.28
CA ASP A 85 -3.94 -1.63 -14.03
C ASP A 85 -3.03 -1.47 -12.80
N LEU A 86 -1.83 -2.06 -12.79
CA LEU A 86 -0.85 -1.92 -11.69
C LEU A 86 -0.36 -0.47 -11.56
N VAL A 87 -0.02 0.16 -12.68
CA VAL A 87 0.43 1.55 -12.70
C VAL A 87 -0.69 2.49 -12.26
N SER A 88 -1.88 2.38 -12.83
CA SER A 88 -3.04 3.19 -12.44
C SER A 88 -3.37 3.03 -10.95
N CYS A 89 -3.46 1.79 -10.47
CA CYS A 89 -3.88 1.50 -9.10
C CYS A 89 -2.81 1.83 -8.05
N ASN A 90 -1.51 1.68 -8.34
CA ASN A 90 -0.45 1.87 -7.34
C ASN A 90 0.24 3.23 -7.42
N ILE A 91 0.35 3.83 -8.62
CA ILE A 91 1.09 5.09 -8.85
C ILE A 91 0.10 6.24 -9.03
N ILE A 92 -0.79 6.14 -10.01
CA ILE A 92 -1.67 7.25 -10.38
C ILE A 92 -2.64 7.56 -9.24
N SER A 93 -3.26 6.54 -8.65
CA SER A 93 -4.18 6.70 -7.52
C SER A 93 -3.54 7.47 -6.36
N LEU A 94 -2.34 7.07 -5.93
CA LEU A 94 -1.62 7.69 -4.83
C LEU A 94 -1.26 9.14 -5.15
N THR A 95 -0.80 9.39 -6.38
CA THR A 95 -0.37 10.73 -6.82
C THR A 95 -1.58 11.68 -6.89
N MET A 96 -2.67 11.24 -7.53
CA MET A 96 -3.88 12.04 -7.70
C MET A 96 -4.61 12.29 -6.38
N MET A 97 -4.78 11.26 -5.54
CA MET A 97 -5.40 11.41 -4.23
C MET A 97 -4.60 12.32 -3.31
N THR A 98 -3.27 12.25 -3.39
CA THR A 98 -2.37 13.19 -2.71
C THR A 98 -2.59 14.61 -3.21
N LYS A 99 -2.59 14.83 -4.54
CA LYS A 99 -2.83 16.15 -5.15
C LYS A 99 -4.17 16.76 -4.73
N ILE A 100 -5.24 15.97 -4.72
CA ILE A 100 -6.59 16.40 -4.29
C ILE A 100 -6.59 16.91 -2.84
N CYS A 101 -5.83 16.26 -1.95
CA CYS A 101 -5.87 16.58 -0.53
C CYS A 101 -4.82 17.63 -0.11
N VAL A 102 -3.60 17.56 -0.64
CA VAL A 102 -2.40 18.20 -0.08
C VAL A 102 -2.49 19.73 -0.07
N GLU A 103 -3.02 20.35 -1.12
CA GLU A 103 -3.14 21.81 -1.20
C GLU A 103 -4.03 22.36 -0.06
N ARG A 104 -5.13 21.65 0.21
CA ARG A 104 -6.06 22.02 1.29
C ARG A 104 -5.44 21.75 2.67
N MET A 105 -4.59 20.72 2.78
CA MET A 105 -3.81 20.45 4.01
C MET A 105 -2.80 21.54 4.30
N GLN A 106 -2.12 22.02 3.26
CA GLN A 106 -1.13 23.08 3.33
C GLN A 106 -1.77 24.43 3.71
N LYS A 107 -2.89 24.80 3.07
CA LYS A 107 -3.61 26.06 3.38
C LYS A 107 -3.98 26.19 4.86
N ARG A 108 -4.42 25.09 5.48
CA ARG A 108 -4.77 25.05 6.91
C ARG A 108 -3.61 24.69 7.84
N LYS A 109 -2.40 24.50 7.30
CA LYS A 109 -1.17 24.12 8.00
C LYS A 109 -1.30 22.91 8.93
N LYS A 110 -2.11 21.92 8.52
CA LYS A 110 -2.39 20.73 9.34
C LYS A 110 -2.83 19.56 8.48
N GLY A 111 -2.06 18.49 8.47
CA GLY A 111 -2.48 17.26 7.80
C GLY A 111 -1.51 16.11 7.94
N LEU A 112 -1.99 14.90 7.69
CA LEU A 112 -1.19 13.68 7.67
C LEU A 112 -1.47 12.90 6.39
N ILE A 113 -0.40 12.56 5.66
CA ILE A 113 -0.45 11.70 4.48
C ILE A 113 0.39 10.45 4.77
N LEU A 114 -0.27 9.29 4.82
CA LEU A 114 0.36 7.99 4.99
C LEU A 114 0.34 7.22 3.67
N ASN A 115 1.52 6.98 3.10
CA ASN A 115 1.68 6.26 1.84
C ASN A 115 2.18 4.83 2.10
N VAL A 116 1.46 3.82 1.61
CA VAL A 116 1.79 2.41 1.84
C VAL A 116 2.58 1.82 0.67
N SER A 117 3.88 1.63 0.89
CA SER A 117 4.79 0.95 -0.03
C SER A 117 4.88 -0.57 0.27
N SER A 118 6.06 -1.18 0.19
CA SER A 118 6.36 -2.60 0.43
C SER A 118 7.87 -2.80 0.60
N LEU A 119 8.30 -3.85 1.30
CA LEU A 119 9.70 -4.33 1.24
C LEU A 119 10.19 -4.60 -0.19
N SER A 120 9.28 -4.93 -1.11
CA SER A 120 9.60 -5.14 -2.54
C SER A 120 10.06 -3.86 -3.25
N SER A 121 10.02 -2.71 -2.58
CA SER A 121 10.56 -1.44 -3.08
C SER A 121 12.07 -1.29 -2.84
N LEU A 122 12.64 -2.07 -1.92
CA LEU A 122 14.02 -1.88 -1.43
C LEU A 122 15.04 -2.76 -2.15
N ILE A 123 14.58 -3.82 -2.83
CA ILE A 123 15.40 -4.81 -3.52
C ILE A 123 14.74 -5.24 -4.83
N PRO A 124 15.50 -5.80 -5.78
CA PRO A 124 14.93 -6.40 -6.98
C PRO A 124 13.83 -7.40 -6.64
N ALA A 125 12.67 -7.26 -7.29
CA ALA A 125 11.50 -8.13 -7.11
C ALA A 125 11.22 -8.92 -8.41
N PRO A 126 12.06 -9.93 -8.74
CA PRO A 126 11.85 -10.75 -9.93
C PRO A 126 10.47 -11.40 -9.89
N PHE A 127 9.87 -11.63 -11.06
CA PHE A 127 8.51 -12.15 -11.24
C PHE A 127 7.36 -11.25 -10.74
N LEU A 128 7.69 -10.11 -10.14
CA LEU A 128 6.77 -9.07 -9.67
C LEU A 128 7.29 -7.69 -10.11
N THR A 129 7.99 -7.63 -11.25
CA THR A 129 8.81 -6.49 -11.68
C THR A 129 8.06 -5.16 -11.63
N VAL A 130 6.87 -5.09 -12.24
CA VAL A 130 6.05 -3.87 -12.26
C VAL A 130 5.55 -3.52 -10.86
N TYR A 131 5.17 -4.51 -10.05
CA TYR A 131 4.72 -4.26 -8.68
C TYR A 131 5.84 -3.66 -7.83
N GLY A 132 7.03 -4.28 -7.81
CA GLY A 132 8.20 -3.77 -7.10
C GLY A 132 8.55 -2.34 -7.53
N ALA A 133 8.58 -2.08 -8.84
CA ALA A 133 8.82 -0.74 -9.39
C ALA A 133 7.76 0.28 -8.92
N THR A 134 6.47 -0.07 -8.95
CA THR A 134 5.41 0.83 -8.45
C THR A 134 5.57 1.14 -6.96
N LYS A 135 6.02 0.18 -6.15
CA LYS A 135 6.26 0.42 -4.72
C LYS A 135 7.54 1.24 -4.47
N ALA A 136 8.56 1.11 -5.32
CA ALA A 136 9.72 2.00 -5.33
C ALA A 136 9.34 3.46 -5.66
N TYR A 137 8.43 3.67 -6.63
CA TYR A 137 7.85 4.99 -6.89
C TYR A 137 7.23 5.59 -5.62
N VAL A 138 6.42 4.82 -4.89
CA VAL A 138 5.80 5.31 -3.64
C VAL A 138 6.83 5.79 -2.62
N VAL A 139 7.95 5.08 -2.46
CA VAL A 139 9.02 5.49 -1.54
C VAL A 139 9.64 6.81 -2.00
N SER A 140 10.03 6.90 -3.27
CA SER A 140 10.68 8.09 -3.83
C SER A 140 9.76 9.32 -3.79
N PHE A 141 8.51 9.16 -4.22
CA PHE A 141 7.48 10.20 -4.17
C PHE A 141 7.26 10.70 -2.74
N SER A 142 7.12 9.79 -1.78
CA SER A 142 6.84 10.17 -0.40
C SER A 142 8.00 10.91 0.26
N LYS A 143 9.24 10.48 0.01
CA LYS A 143 10.44 11.16 0.52
C LYS A 143 10.55 12.59 -0.05
N SER A 144 10.36 12.72 -1.36
CA SER A 144 10.44 14.03 -2.03
C SER A 144 9.34 14.97 -1.51
N LEU A 145 8.09 14.50 -1.45
CA LEU A 145 6.98 15.30 -0.95
C LEU A 145 7.13 15.65 0.55
N ALA A 146 7.67 14.75 1.37
CA ALA A 146 7.94 15.06 2.78
C ALA A 146 8.92 16.23 2.93
N LEU A 147 9.96 16.30 2.08
CA LEU A 147 10.90 17.42 2.06
C LEU A 147 10.22 18.73 1.64
N GLU A 148 9.40 18.70 0.59
CA GLU A 148 8.64 19.86 0.12
C GLU A 148 7.65 20.39 1.18
N MET A 149 7.08 19.49 1.97
CA MET A 149 6.09 19.84 3.00
C MET A 149 6.71 20.28 4.33
N ARG A 150 8.05 20.30 4.48
CA ARG A 150 8.69 20.77 5.72
C ARG A 150 8.29 22.21 6.04
N GLY A 151 7.93 22.46 7.30
CA GLY A 151 7.46 23.77 7.76
C GLY A 151 6.03 24.13 7.33
N SER A 152 5.37 23.32 6.49
CA SER A 152 3.99 23.59 6.05
C SER A 152 2.93 23.19 7.07
N GLY A 153 3.28 22.40 8.09
CA GLY A 153 2.33 21.77 9.02
C GLY A 153 1.66 20.50 8.48
N VAL A 154 2.03 20.05 7.28
CA VAL A 154 1.62 18.76 6.71
C VAL A 154 2.72 17.73 6.88
N THR A 155 2.41 16.61 7.53
CA THR A 155 3.31 15.47 7.66
C THR A 155 3.04 14.48 6.54
N VAL A 156 4.10 14.10 5.82
CA VAL A 156 4.06 13.00 4.85
C VAL A 156 4.96 11.89 5.34
N GLN A 157 4.44 10.66 5.36
CA GLN A 157 5.17 9.50 5.83
C GLN A 157 4.96 8.29 4.91
N CYS A 158 6.05 7.62 4.59
CA CYS A 158 6.05 6.35 3.87
C CYS A 158 6.14 5.19 4.84
N VAL A 159 5.27 4.20 4.67
CA VAL A 159 5.33 2.94 5.40
C VAL A 159 5.68 1.82 4.43
N THR A 160 6.70 1.01 4.73
CA THR A 160 7.24 -0.08 3.89
C THR A 160 7.01 -1.44 4.55
N PRO A 161 5.77 -1.94 4.56
CA PRO A 161 5.43 -3.23 5.19
C PRO A 161 6.20 -4.40 4.56
N GLY A 162 6.60 -5.34 5.41
CA GLY A 162 6.82 -6.73 5.00
C GLY A 162 5.50 -7.47 4.80
N PHE A 163 5.54 -8.80 4.88
CA PHE A 163 4.30 -9.57 4.80
C PHE A 163 3.36 -9.22 5.96
N VAL A 164 2.08 -9.04 5.65
CA VAL A 164 0.98 -8.90 6.61
C VAL A 164 -0.10 -9.91 6.21
N VAL A 165 -0.74 -10.55 7.20
CA VAL A 165 -1.83 -11.52 6.95
C VAL A 165 -2.95 -10.82 6.18
N SER A 166 -3.18 -11.23 4.93
CA SER A 166 -4.19 -10.64 4.05
C SER A 166 -4.50 -11.54 2.86
N ASN A 167 -5.59 -11.25 2.16
CA ASN A 167 -5.90 -11.92 0.90
C ASN A 167 -4.80 -11.69 -0.15
N MET A 168 -4.15 -10.52 -0.14
CA MET A 168 -3.07 -10.19 -1.08
C MET A 168 -1.80 -11.02 -0.84
N SER A 169 -1.46 -11.30 0.43
CA SER A 169 -0.29 -12.13 0.75
C SER A 169 -0.57 -13.63 0.63
N GLY A 170 -1.85 -14.04 0.68
CA GLY A 170 -2.26 -15.45 0.70
C GLY A 170 -1.89 -16.18 2.01
N ILE A 171 -1.31 -15.47 2.98
CA ILE A 171 -0.90 -16.03 4.27
C ILE A 171 -2.09 -15.97 5.23
N LYS A 172 -2.47 -17.12 5.78
CA LYS A 172 -3.63 -17.25 6.69
C LYS A 172 -3.26 -17.18 8.16
N LYS A 173 -2.05 -17.59 8.54
CA LYS A 173 -1.62 -17.67 9.95
C LYS A 173 -0.58 -16.58 10.24
N PRO A 174 -0.74 -15.81 11.34
CA PRO A 174 0.25 -14.82 11.73
C PRO A 174 1.53 -15.48 12.23
N SER A 175 2.65 -14.75 12.14
CA SER A 175 3.93 -15.10 12.72
C SER A 175 4.63 -13.83 13.24
N ILE A 176 5.79 -13.98 13.88
CA ILE A 176 6.62 -12.84 14.29
C ILE A 176 6.96 -11.93 13.10
N MET A 177 7.21 -12.48 11.92
CA MET A 177 7.53 -11.69 10.72
C MET A 177 6.28 -11.28 9.93
N THR A 178 5.14 -11.90 10.19
CA THR A 178 3.87 -11.67 9.47
C THR A 178 2.75 -11.36 10.45
N PRO A 179 2.64 -10.10 10.93
CA PRO A 179 1.62 -9.71 11.88
C PRO A 179 0.20 -9.74 11.26
N THR A 180 -0.81 -9.73 12.11
CA THR A 180 -2.20 -9.45 11.69
C THR A 180 -2.34 -7.98 11.27
N PRO A 181 -3.34 -7.63 10.41
CA PRO A 181 -3.57 -6.23 10.03
C PRO A 181 -3.78 -5.31 11.23
N THR A 182 -4.53 -5.76 12.23
CA THR A 182 -4.79 -4.99 13.45
C THR A 182 -3.52 -4.73 14.26
N ALA A 183 -2.65 -5.75 14.42
CA ALA A 183 -1.37 -5.59 15.11
C ALA A 183 -0.44 -4.66 14.35
N TYR A 184 -0.37 -4.83 13.02
CA TYR A 184 0.41 -3.99 12.13
C TYR A 184 -0.01 -2.53 12.20
N VAL A 185 -1.30 -2.23 11.99
CA VAL A 185 -1.83 -0.85 12.02
C VAL A 185 -1.63 -0.22 13.40
N ARG A 186 -1.85 -0.96 14.50
CA ARG A 186 -1.60 -0.45 15.85
C ARG A 186 -0.14 -0.06 16.06
N SER A 187 0.80 -0.85 15.54
CA SER A 187 2.22 -0.54 15.59
C SER A 187 2.56 0.64 14.69
N SER A 188 2.07 0.66 13.45
CA SER A 188 2.41 1.66 12.44
C SER A 188 1.93 3.05 12.86
N LEU A 189 0.72 3.17 13.43
CA LEU A 189 0.21 4.45 13.90
C LEU A 189 1.02 5.07 15.05
N LYS A 190 1.81 4.29 15.80
CA LYS A 190 2.72 4.85 16.82
C LYS A 190 3.90 5.60 16.22
N THR A 191 4.24 5.30 14.97
CA THR A 191 5.31 5.98 14.22
C THR A 191 4.79 7.17 13.42
N ALA A 192 3.47 7.41 13.42
CA ALA A 192 2.82 8.44 12.63
C ALA A 192 3.38 9.83 12.98
N GLY A 193 4.05 10.48 12.03
CA GLY A 193 4.65 11.80 12.21
C GLY A 193 5.92 11.86 13.04
N ILE A 194 6.49 10.71 13.41
CA ILE A 194 7.80 10.63 14.08
C ILE A 194 8.89 10.28 13.06
N GLU A 195 8.62 9.31 12.20
CA GLU A 195 9.55 8.85 11.17
C GLU A 195 9.01 9.20 9.77
N GLU A 196 9.82 9.82 8.91
CA GLU A 196 9.43 10.06 7.51
C GLU A 196 9.27 8.75 6.71
N SER A 197 10.07 7.72 7.05
CA SER A 197 10.01 6.39 6.44
C SER A 197 10.17 5.31 7.49
N THR A 198 9.28 4.32 7.50
CA THR A 198 9.26 3.28 8.52
C THR A 198 8.76 1.94 7.99
N GLY A 199 9.14 0.82 8.62
CA GLY A 199 8.52 -0.48 8.35
C GLY A 199 7.11 -0.63 8.96
N GLY A 200 6.72 0.28 9.88
CA GLY A 200 5.43 0.28 10.57
C GLY A 200 5.29 -0.81 11.64
N TYR A 201 6.15 -1.83 11.61
CA TYR A 201 6.21 -2.90 12.60
C TYR A 201 7.66 -3.21 12.95
N TYR A 202 7.94 -3.48 14.23
CA TYR A 202 9.31 -3.60 14.71
C TYR A 202 10.14 -4.65 13.97
N MET A 203 9.58 -5.84 13.71
CA MET A 203 10.27 -6.88 12.94
C MET A 203 10.47 -6.48 11.46
N HIS A 204 9.53 -5.76 10.86
CA HIS A 204 9.69 -5.25 9.50
C HIS A 204 10.80 -4.19 9.45
N LYS A 205 10.93 -3.34 10.48
CA LYS A 205 12.02 -2.38 10.59
C LYS A 205 13.39 -3.08 10.67
N LEU A 206 13.50 -4.16 11.44
CA LEU A 206 14.73 -4.98 11.46
C LEU A 206 15.01 -5.59 10.09
N GLN A 207 14.00 -6.13 9.40
CA GLN A 207 14.16 -6.66 8.05
C GLN A 207 14.67 -5.60 7.07
N ILE A 208 14.12 -4.39 7.09
CA ILE A 208 14.58 -3.26 6.27
C ILE A 208 16.06 -2.99 6.54
N MET A 209 16.46 -2.87 7.81
CA MET A 209 17.85 -2.62 8.19
C MET A 209 18.79 -3.70 7.65
N PHE A 210 18.43 -4.98 7.80
CA PHE A 210 19.24 -6.08 7.27
C PHE A 210 19.32 -6.07 5.74
N ILE A 211 18.20 -5.78 5.06
CA ILE A 211 18.13 -5.71 3.61
C ILE A 211 19.01 -4.57 3.09
N GLU A 212 18.84 -3.36 3.62
CA GLU A 212 19.59 -2.19 3.16
C GLU A 212 21.09 -2.33 3.45
N LEU A 213 21.46 -2.79 4.65
CA LEU A 213 22.87 -3.00 5.01
C LEU A 213 23.49 -4.13 4.17
N GLY A 214 22.81 -5.27 4.08
CA GLY A 214 23.29 -6.45 3.35
C GLY A 214 23.42 -6.21 1.85
N TYR A 215 22.44 -5.53 1.25
CA TYR A 215 22.45 -5.22 -0.17
C TYR A 215 23.51 -4.18 -0.53
N ARG A 216 23.71 -3.17 0.34
CA ARG A 216 24.65 -2.08 0.08
C ARG A 216 26.11 -2.46 0.32
N TYR A 217 26.41 -3.27 1.34
CA TYR A 217 27.79 -3.45 1.79
C TYR A 217 28.37 -4.85 1.61
N PHE A 218 27.56 -5.89 1.46
CA PHE A 218 28.07 -7.25 1.56
C PHE A 218 27.83 -8.08 0.30
N PHE A 219 26.59 -8.32 -0.12
CA PHE A 219 26.33 -9.28 -1.20
C PHE A 219 25.03 -9.01 -2.00
N GLY A 220 24.94 -7.88 -2.70
CA GLY A 220 23.76 -7.55 -3.53
C GLY A 220 23.38 -8.65 -4.55
N SER A 221 24.38 -9.30 -5.17
CA SER A 221 24.16 -10.44 -6.08
C SER A 221 23.59 -11.67 -5.37
N TRP A 222 24.14 -12.05 -4.21
CA TRP A 222 23.64 -13.18 -3.41
C TRP A 222 22.22 -12.94 -2.91
N ILE A 223 21.92 -11.75 -2.38
CA ILE A 223 20.56 -11.39 -1.95
C ILE A 223 19.60 -11.49 -3.12
N SER A 224 19.97 -10.96 -4.29
CA SER A 224 19.16 -11.06 -5.50
C SER A 224 18.91 -12.52 -5.91
N HIS A 225 19.92 -13.39 -5.77
CA HIS A 225 19.80 -14.82 -6.04
C HIS A 225 18.86 -15.52 -5.05
N VAL A 226 18.96 -15.22 -3.75
CA VAL A 226 18.06 -15.75 -2.71
C VAL A 226 16.61 -15.33 -2.98
N VAL A 227 16.39 -14.05 -3.28
CA VAL A 227 15.06 -13.50 -3.59
C VAL A 227 14.50 -14.14 -4.85
N TYR A 228 15.33 -14.29 -5.90
CA TYR A 228 14.95 -14.98 -7.13
C TYR A 228 14.48 -16.40 -6.86
N ASN A 229 15.25 -17.19 -6.11
CA ASN A 229 14.92 -18.58 -5.81
C ASN A 229 13.61 -18.69 -4.99
N GLN A 230 13.41 -17.80 -4.01
CA GLN A 230 12.18 -17.76 -3.23
C GLN A 230 10.95 -17.44 -4.10
N LEU A 231 11.01 -16.39 -4.92
CA LEU A 231 9.88 -15.98 -5.76
C LEU A 231 9.64 -16.97 -6.91
N ASN A 232 10.69 -17.58 -7.46
CA ASN A 232 10.54 -18.65 -8.46
C ASN A 232 9.89 -19.90 -7.85
N ALA A 233 10.21 -20.26 -6.60
CA ALA A 233 9.55 -21.37 -5.92
C ALA A 233 8.03 -21.10 -5.73
N VAL A 234 7.64 -19.87 -5.40
CA VAL A 234 6.23 -19.46 -5.34
C VAL A 234 5.58 -19.51 -6.73
N ARG A 235 6.27 -19.03 -7.76
CA ARG A 235 5.82 -19.11 -9.16
C ARG A 235 5.53 -20.55 -9.57
N LEU A 236 6.49 -21.46 -9.38
CA LEU A 236 6.37 -22.87 -9.77
C LEU A 236 5.22 -23.55 -9.03
N LYS A 237 4.98 -23.22 -7.76
CA LYS A 237 3.80 -23.71 -7.02
C LYS A 237 2.49 -23.22 -7.63
N ALA A 238 2.43 -21.95 -8.05
CA ALA A 238 1.24 -21.39 -8.68
C ALA A 238 0.96 -22.01 -10.07
N VAL A 239 2.00 -22.21 -10.88
CA VAL A 239 1.91 -22.88 -12.18
C VAL A 239 1.37 -24.32 -12.02
N ARG A 240 1.99 -25.12 -11.13
CA ARG A 240 1.55 -26.49 -10.85
C ARG A 240 0.11 -26.55 -10.35
N LYS A 241 -0.33 -25.55 -9.58
CA LYS A 241 -1.72 -25.47 -9.11
C LYS A 241 -2.68 -25.23 -10.29
N LYS A 242 -2.38 -24.27 -11.17
CA LYS A 242 -3.18 -23.98 -12.37
C LYS A 242 -3.26 -25.20 -13.31
N GLU A 243 -2.15 -25.91 -13.51
CA GLU A 243 -2.12 -27.13 -14.31
C GLU A 243 -3.00 -28.25 -13.73
N ARG A 244 -3.04 -28.41 -12.40
CA ARG A 244 -3.91 -29.39 -11.75
C ARG A 244 -5.38 -29.03 -11.90
N GLU A 245 -5.73 -27.75 -11.72
CA GLU A 245 -7.10 -27.26 -11.87
C GLU A 245 -7.60 -27.44 -13.32
N ALA A 246 -6.74 -27.17 -14.32
CA ALA A 246 -7.06 -27.37 -15.73
C ALA A 246 -7.24 -28.86 -16.12
N LYS A 247 -6.59 -29.79 -15.41
CA LYS A 247 -6.75 -31.24 -15.63
C LYS A 247 -7.98 -31.84 -14.93
N SER A 248 -8.57 -31.10 -13.99
CA SER A 248 -9.77 -31.53 -13.24
C SER A 248 -11.06 -30.92 -13.80
N GLN A 249 -10.97 -30.14 -14.88
CA GLN A 249 -12.08 -29.60 -15.67
C GLN A 249 -12.19 -30.35 -16.97
#